data_AF-A0A8T2TDY6-F1
#
_entry.id   AF-A0A8T2TDY6-F1
#
_cell.length_a   1.000
_cell.length_b   1.000
_cell.length_c   1.000
_cell.angle_alpha   90.00
_cell.angle_beta   90.00
_cell.angle_gamma   90.00
#
_symmetry.space_group_name_H-M   'P 1'
#
loop_
_entity.id
_entity.type
_entity.pdbx_description
1 polymer ?
#
loop_
_entity_poly.entity_id
_entity_poly.type
_entity_poly.pdbx_seq_one_letter_code
_entity_poly.pdbx_strand_id
1 'polypeptide(L)'
;MKVSFCDFDPTDSYVWMELYSSPSEKDIDIIGSVIRSWYLLGCLGGYNSLNMQLTKIPVNERLKYKEYVEEDEFLPARFVNIGELEFQHNWGRFWVDLGTSDTLALDIFINAFIAISSDYVGVKEITFGGKDLGQWNEELMSEEEGYRTFRI
;
A
#
# COMPACT_ATOMS: atom_id res chain seq x y z
N MET A 1 -3.18 6.22 -14.20
CA MET A 1 -2.72 6.51 -12.83
C MET A 1 -1.25 6.93 -12.88
N LYS A 2 -0.89 8.05 -12.25
CA LYS A 2 0.50 8.50 -12.07
C LYS A 2 1.03 8.04 -10.70
N VAL A 3 2.32 7.75 -10.59
CA VAL A 3 2.98 7.38 -9.32
C VAL A 3 4.14 8.34 -9.06
N SER A 4 4.26 8.84 -7.84
CA SER A 4 5.36 9.71 -7.40
C SER A 4 5.87 9.35 -6.01
N PHE A 5 7.12 9.72 -5.73
CA PHE A 5 7.75 9.63 -4.41
C PHE A 5 8.24 11.02 -4.02
N CYS A 6 7.89 11.47 -2.82
CA CYS A 6 8.25 12.78 -2.29
C CYS A 6 8.73 12.62 -0.84
N ASP A 7 10.05 12.66 -0.61
CA ASP A 7 10.66 12.47 0.71
C ASP A 7 10.12 11.23 1.45
N PHE A 8 9.97 10.11 0.71
CA PHE A 8 9.40 8.89 1.26
C PHE A 8 10.36 8.20 2.24
N ASP A 9 9.88 8.02 3.48
CA ASP A 9 10.49 7.19 4.52
C ASP A 9 9.61 5.94 4.72
N PRO A 10 10.11 4.73 4.43
CA PRO A 10 9.31 3.51 4.54
C PRO A 10 8.85 3.21 5.96
N THR A 11 9.43 3.82 6.99
CA THR A 11 9.07 3.60 8.40
C THR A 11 8.17 4.68 8.99
N ASP A 12 8.00 5.80 8.29
CA ASP A 12 7.19 6.93 8.76
C ASP A 12 6.76 7.80 7.57
N SER A 13 5.75 7.35 6.82
CA SER A 13 5.24 8.15 5.70
C SER A 13 3.76 7.92 5.44
N TYR A 14 3.12 8.99 4.95
CA TYR A 14 1.80 8.87 4.34
C TYR A 14 1.92 8.35 2.91
N VAL A 15 0.93 7.55 2.52
CA VAL A 15 0.63 7.23 1.13
C VAL A 15 -0.64 7.99 0.77
N TRP A 16 -0.53 8.86 -0.22
CA TRP A 16 -1.60 9.73 -0.69
C TRP A 16 -2.17 9.20 -1.99
N MET A 17 -3.46 9.45 -2.20
CA MET A 17 -4.16 9.14 -3.44
C MET A 17 -5.15 10.22 -3.82
N GLU A 18 -5.14 10.62 -5.09
CA GLU A 18 -6.16 11.49 -5.67
C GLU A 18 -7.03 10.67 -6.61
N LEU A 19 -8.35 10.72 -6.41
CA LEU A 19 -9.34 10.10 -7.26
C LEU A 19 -9.90 11.11 -8.27
N TYR A 20 -10.39 10.63 -9.43
CA TYR A 20 -11.03 11.51 -10.42
C TYR A 20 -12.35 12.14 -9.92
N SER A 21 -13.00 11.50 -8.95
CA SER A 21 -14.23 11.96 -8.30
C SER A 21 -14.21 11.54 -6.83
N SER A 22 -15.06 12.16 -6.00
CA SER A 22 -15.24 11.73 -4.61
C SER A 22 -15.71 10.27 -4.57
N PRO A 23 -15.12 9.40 -3.72
CA PRO A 23 -15.42 7.98 -3.74
C PRO A 23 -16.79 7.68 -3.13
N SER A 24 -17.49 6.71 -3.72
CA SER A 24 -18.67 6.08 -3.11
C SER A 24 -18.25 5.13 -1.97
N GLU A 25 -19.19 4.71 -1.12
CA GLU A 25 -18.91 3.72 -0.06
C GLU A 25 -18.29 2.44 -0.63
N LYS A 26 -18.80 1.97 -1.77
CA LYS A 26 -18.27 0.79 -2.47
C LYS A 26 -16.82 0.99 -2.93
N ASP A 27 -16.48 2.16 -3.42
CA ASP A 27 -15.12 2.47 -3.86
C ASP A 27 -14.15 2.39 -2.67
N ILE A 28 -14.59 2.91 -1.52
CA ILE A 28 -13.77 2.90 -0.32
C ILE A 28 -13.63 1.50 0.25
N ASP A 29 -14.69 0.69 0.22
CA ASP A 29 -14.62 -0.73 0.58
C ASP A 29 -13.60 -1.50 -0.27
N ILE A 30 -13.56 -1.24 -1.58
CA ILE A 30 -12.59 -1.86 -2.50
C ILE A 30 -11.16 -1.42 -2.15
N ILE A 31 -10.93 -0.10 -2.03
CA ILE A 31 -9.61 0.46 -1.69
C ILE A 31 -9.14 -0.08 -0.34
N GLY A 32 -9.97 0.03 0.69
CA GLY A 32 -9.66 -0.42 2.04
C GLY A 32 -9.40 -1.93 2.11
N SER A 33 -10.15 -2.73 1.37
CA SER A 33 -9.91 -4.19 1.31
C SER A 33 -8.57 -4.55 0.67
N VAL A 34 -8.16 -3.83 -0.39
CA VAL A 34 -6.85 -4.02 -1.01
C VAL A 34 -5.73 -3.61 -0.05
N ILE A 35 -5.85 -2.45 0.60
CA ILE A 35 -4.86 -1.96 1.58
C ILE A 35 -4.73 -2.93 2.76
N ARG A 36 -5.86 -3.40 3.31
CA ARG A 36 -5.88 -4.40 4.40
C ARG A 36 -5.20 -5.70 3.98
N SER A 37 -5.51 -6.20 2.78
CA SER A 37 -4.88 -7.42 2.27
C SER A 37 -3.37 -7.24 2.09
N TRP A 38 -2.96 -6.07 1.58
CA TRP A 38 -1.56 -5.71 1.41
C TRP A 38 -0.82 -5.65 2.75
N TYR A 39 -1.40 -5.03 3.78
CA TYR A 39 -0.85 -4.98 5.13
C TYR A 39 -0.72 -6.38 5.75
N LEU A 40 -1.78 -7.18 5.72
CA LEU A 40 -1.78 -8.53 6.33
C LEU A 40 -0.72 -9.44 5.73
N LEU A 41 -0.55 -9.44 4.41
CA LEU A 41 0.53 -10.20 3.75
C LEU A 41 1.92 -9.71 4.18
N GLY A 42 2.08 -8.40 4.40
CA GLY A 42 3.31 -7.81 4.90
C GLY A 42 3.64 -8.20 6.34
N CYS A 43 2.66 -8.20 7.24
CA CYS A 43 2.87 -8.65 8.63
C CYS A 43 3.33 -10.10 8.71
N LEU A 44 2.88 -10.94 7.75
CA LEU A 44 3.25 -12.35 7.64
C LEU A 44 4.61 -12.57 6.96
N GLY A 45 5.32 -11.50 6.57
CA GLY A 45 6.62 -11.62 5.89
C GLY A 45 6.51 -12.00 4.41
N GLY A 46 5.32 -11.83 3.80
CA GLY A 46 5.07 -12.17 2.40
C GLY A 46 5.89 -11.34 1.41
N TYR A 47 6.41 -10.19 1.85
CA TYR A 47 7.27 -9.31 1.05
C TYR A 47 8.75 -9.51 1.30
N ASN A 48 9.18 -10.78 1.37
CA ASN A 48 10.58 -11.17 1.49
C ASN A 48 11.14 -11.57 0.11
N SER A 49 11.77 -10.60 -0.56
CA SER A 49 12.45 -10.77 -1.85
C SER A 49 13.63 -11.76 -1.77
N LEU A 50 14.30 -11.83 -0.62
CA LEU A 50 15.40 -12.77 -0.39
C LEU A 50 14.92 -14.23 -0.43
N ASN A 51 13.68 -14.49 -0.02
CA ASN A 51 13.04 -15.81 -0.09
C ASN A 51 12.23 -16.07 -1.38
N MET A 52 12.37 -15.27 -2.44
CA MET A 52 11.69 -15.52 -3.72
C MET A 52 12.29 -16.68 -4.52
N GLN A 53 12.21 -17.90 -4.01
CA GLN A 53 12.88 -19.06 -4.60
C GLN A 53 12.45 -19.32 -6.05
N LEU A 54 11.15 -19.22 -6.35
CA LEU A 54 10.63 -19.51 -7.70
C LEU A 54 11.10 -18.51 -8.76
N THR A 55 11.33 -17.25 -8.39
CA THR A 55 11.84 -16.23 -9.34
C THR A 55 13.31 -16.47 -9.71
N LYS A 56 14.04 -17.18 -8.85
CA LYS A 56 15.45 -17.51 -9.02
C LYS A 56 15.67 -18.82 -9.78
N ILE A 57 14.60 -19.56 -10.08
CA ILE A 57 14.67 -20.82 -10.82
C ILE A 57 14.82 -20.51 -12.33
N PRO A 58 15.78 -21.15 -13.04
CA PRO A 58 15.88 -21.05 -14.49
C PRO A 58 14.58 -21.44 -15.20
N VAL A 59 14.23 -20.75 -16.29
CA VAL A 59 12.97 -20.94 -17.04
C VAL A 59 12.72 -22.41 -17.46
N ASN A 60 13.78 -23.17 -17.71
CA ASN A 60 13.70 -24.56 -18.16
C ASN A 60 13.71 -25.60 -17.03
N GLU A 61 13.74 -25.16 -15.76
CA GLU A 61 13.75 -26.05 -14.60
C GLU A 61 12.35 -26.20 -14.01
N ARG A 62 12.05 -27.40 -13.48
CA ARG A 62 10.77 -27.69 -12.85
C ARG A 62 10.60 -26.85 -11.58
N LEU A 63 9.45 -26.20 -11.44
CA LEU A 63 9.09 -25.46 -10.22
C LEU A 63 9.18 -26.38 -8.99
N LYS A 64 9.92 -25.91 -7.99
CA LYS A 64 10.11 -26.54 -6.69
C LYS A 64 10.33 -25.45 -5.66
N TYR A 65 9.78 -25.64 -4.47
CA TYR A 65 10.04 -24.77 -3.32
C TYR A 65 10.75 -25.61 -2.29
N LYS A 66 11.94 -25.21 -1.85
CA LYS A 66 12.64 -25.90 -0.77
C LYS A 66 11.97 -25.51 0.55
N GLU A 67 12.02 -26.42 1.52
CA GLU A 67 11.63 -26.10 2.89
C GLU A 67 12.38 -24.84 3.35
N TYR A 68 11.69 -24.03 4.15
CA TYR A 68 12.25 -22.81 4.70
C TYR A 68 13.55 -23.18 5.43
N VAL A 69 14.68 -22.65 4.94
CA VAL A 69 15.95 -22.83 5.63
C VAL A 69 15.96 -21.80 6.74
N GLU A 70 15.84 -22.26 8.00
CA GLU A 70 16.14 -21.42 9.16
C GLU A 70 17.63 -21.10 9.12
N GLU A 71 17.99 -19.98 8.53
CA GLU A 71 19.33 -19.42 8.65
C GLU A 71 19.20 -18.01 9.23
N ASP A 72 19.93 -17.78 10.31
CA ASP A 72 20.09 -16.56 11.12
C ASP A 72 20.46 -15.29 10.34
N GLU A 73 20.46 -15.31 8.99
CA GLU A 73 20.84 -14.20 8.11
C GLU A 73 19.65 -13.42 7.53
N PHE A 74 18.42 -13.94 7.58
CA PHE A 74 17.26 -13.28 6.98
C PHE A 74 16.39 -12.60 8.04
N LEU A 75 16.52 -11.28 8.15
CA LEU A 75 15.54 -10.47 8.90
C LEU A 75 14.14 -10.74 8.32
N PRO A 76 13.14 -11.08 9.13
CA PRO A 76 11.79 -11.29 8.63
C PRO A 76 11.30 -9.95 8.07
N ALA A 77 10.98 -9.91 6.77
CA ALA A 77 10.57 -8.70 6.06
C ALA A 77 9.15 -8.27 6.48
N ARG A 78 9.04 -7.68 7.67
CA ARG A 78 7.78 -7.46 8.38
C ARG A 78 7.28 -6.05 8.20
N PHE A 79 6.05 -5.94 7.74
CA PHE A 79 5.25 -4.73 7.79
C PHE A 79 4.79 -4.53 9.24
N VAL A 80 5.21 -3.42 9.85
CA VAL A 80 5.07 -3.19 11.28
C VAL A 80 3.70 -2.60 11.62
N ASN A 81 3.29 -1.51 10.95
CA ASN A 81 2.06 -0.84 11.31
C ASN A 81 1.44 -0.02 10.18
N ILE A 82 0.13 0.20 10.24
CA ILE A 82 -0.63 1.00 9.26
C ILE A 82 -1.67 1.85 9.97
N GLY A 83 -1.86 3.08 9.49
CA GLY A 83 -2.90 3.99 9.95
C GLY A 83 -4.27 3.68 9.33
N GLU A 84 -5.29 4.39 9.79
CA GLU A 84 -6.60 4.35 9.13
C GLU A 84 -6.52 4.99 7.74
N LEU A 85 -7.43 4.55 6.86
CA LEU A 85 -7.63 5.19 5.57
C LEU A 85 -8.58 6.37 5.73
N GLU A 86 -8.05 7.56 5.49
CA GLU A 86 -8.74 8.83 5.67
C GLU A 86 -9.08 9.41 4.28
N PHE A 87 -10.26 9.99 4.11
CA PHE A 87 -10.66 10.70 2.91
C PHE A 87 -11.18 12.11 3.21
N GLN A 88 -10.80 13.05 2.37
CA GLN A 88 -11.37 14.39 2.24
C GLN A 88 -11.70 14.64 0.77
N HIS A 89 -12.98 14.80 0.44
CA HIS A 89 -13.45 14.98 -0.93
C HIS A 89 -12.98 13.85 -1.87
N ASN A 90 -12.00 14.11 -2.74
CA ASN A 90 -11.41 13.15 -3.67
C ASN A 90 -9.97 12.75 -3.31
N TRP A 91 -9.43 13.28 -2.20
CA TRP A 91 -8.13 12.92 -1.67
C TRP A 91 -8.28 11.88 -0.57
N GLY A 92 -7.45 10.85 -0.63
CA GLY A 92 -7.31 9.86 0.43
C GLY A 92 -5.87 9.77 0.89
N ARG A 93 -5.65 9.41 2.15
CA ARG A 93 -4.33 9.07 2.68
C ARG A 93 -4.41 8.01 3.75
N PHE A 94 -3.29 7.34 3.99
CA PHE A 94 -3.08 6.51 5.17
C PHE A 94 -1.59 6.51 5.50
N TRP A 95 -1.27 6.39 6.79
CA TRP A 95 0.12 6.32 7.26
C TRP A 95 0.63 4.88 7.22
N VAL A 96 1.92 4.68 6.96
CA VAL A 96 2.57 3.36 6.96
C VAL A 96 3.90 3.36 7.70
N ASP A 97 4.16 2.23 8.35
CA ASP A 97 5.49 1.76 8.79
C ASP A 97 5.70 0.35 8.21
N LEU A 98 6.38 0.30 7.06
CA LEU A 98 6.74 -0.92 6.35
C LEU A 98 7.78 -1.76 7.09
N GLY A 99 8.42 -1.21 8.14
CA GLY A 99 9.49 -1.86 8.88
C GLY A 99 10.61 -2.37 7.99
N THR A 100 10.81 -3.68 7.99
CA THR A 100 11.83 -4.38 7.19
C THR A 100 11.27 -5.00 5.92
N SER A 101 10.02 -4.69 5.53
CA SER A 101 9.44 -5.17 4.27
C SER A 101 10.26 -4.68 3.08
N ASP A 102 10.52 -5.58 2.12
CA ASP A 102 11.24 -5.19 0.91
C ASP A 102 10.41 -4.29 0.01
N THR A 103 11.07 -3.59 -0.92
CA THR A 103 10.43 -2.77 -1.97
C THR A 103 9.42 -3.55 -2.83
N LEU A 104 9.47 -4.88 -2.82
CA LEU A 104 8.41 -5.73 -3.38
C LEU A 104 7.02 -5.33 -2.89
N ALA A 105 6.89 -4.94 -1.61
CA ALA A 105 5.63 -4.49 -1.05
C ALA A 105 5.05 -3.34 -1.88
N LEU A 106 5.89 -2.38 -2.28
CA LEU A 106 5.49 -1.23 -3.09
C LEU A 106 5.12 -1.66 -4.52
N ASP A 107 5.89 -2.55 -5.13
CA ASP A 107 5.60 -3.07 -6.47
C ASP A 107 4.23 -3.76 -6.52
N ILE A 108 3.94 -4.63 -5.56
CA ILE A 108 2.66 -5.34 -5.46
C ILE A 108 1.52 -4.33 -5.24
N PHE A 109 1.71 -3.36 -4.35
CA PHE A 109 0.73 -2.31 -4.09
C PHE A 109 0.42 -1.49 -5.35
N ILE A 110 1.45 -0.97 -6.03
CA ILE A 110 1.30 -0.13 -7.23
C ILE A 110 0.59 -0.93 -8.32
N ASN A 111 1.00 -2.18 -8.57
CA ASN A 111 0.37 -3.02 -9.58
C ASN A 111 -1.10 -3.32 -9.27
N ALA A 112 -1.43 -3.61 -8.01
CA ALA A 112 -2.82 -3.77 -7.58
C ALA A 112 -3.62 -2.49 -7.81
N PHE A 113 -3.06 -1.32 -7.47
CA PHE A 113 -3.75 -0.05 -7.64
C PHE A 113 -3.91 0.39 -9.11
N ILE A 114 -2.98 0.01 -10.00
CA ILE A 114 -3.15 0.18 -11.44
C ILE A 114 -4.39 -0.58 -11.91
N ALA A 115 -4.56 -1.84 -11.49
CA ALA A 115 -5.72 -2.64 -11.84
C ALA A 115 -7.01 -2.06 -11.27
N ILE A 116 -7.05 -1.70 -9.99
CA ILE A 116 -8.29 -1.15 -9.42
C ILE A 116 -8.65 0.22 -9.98
N SER A 117 -7.65 1.02 -10.35
CA SER A 117 -7.84 2.32 -11.00
C SER A 117 -8.54 2.16 -12.35
N SER A 118 -8.10 1.18 -13.16
CA SER A 118 -8.68 0.86 -14.46
C SER A 118 -10.11 0.33 -14.35
N ASP A 119 -10.34 -0.59 -13.41
CA ASP A 119 -11.52 -1.46 -13.49
C ASP A 119 -12.62 -1.07 -12.49
N TYR A 120 -12.32 -0.26 -11.46
CA TYR A 120 -13.25 0.01 -10.37
C TYR A 120 -13.36 1.49 -9.94
N VAL A 121 -12.27 2.14 -9.49
CA VAL A 121 -12.37 3.38 -8.69
C VAL A 121 -11.82 4.65 -9.38
N GLY A 122 -11.07 4.54 -10.48
CA GLY A 122 -10.54 5.71 -11.18
C GLY A 122 -9.55 6.53 -10.33
N VAL A 123 -8.37 5.97 -10.07
CA VAL A 123 -7.29 6.65 -9.33
C VAL A 123 -6.45 7.48 -10.30
N LYS A 124 -6.35 8.79 -10.04
CA LYS A 124 -5.58 9.73 -10.85
C LYS A 124 -4.09 9.64 -10.52
N GLU A 125 -3.73 9.78 -9.25
CA GLU A 125 -2.34 9.62 -8.80
C GLU A 125 -2.22 8.99 -7.41
N ILE A 126 -1.06 8.37 -7.18
CA ILE A 126 -0.60 7.90 -5.88
C ILE A 126 0.76 8.54 -5.60
N THR A 127 0.92 9.11 -4.41
CA THR A 127 2.18 9.70 -3.97
C THR A 127 2.61 9.10 -2.64
N PHE A 128 3.83 8.56 -2.61
CA PHE A 128 4.46 8.03 -1.40
C PHE A 128 5.29 9.14 -0.73
N GLY A 129 5.02 9.40 0.55
CA GLY A 129 5.61 10.51 1.32
C GLY A 129 4.92 11.85 1.07
N GLY A 130 5.51 12.92 1.62
CA GLY A 130 4.94 14.27 1.61
C GLY A 130 4.01 14.54 2.80
N LYS A 131 4.00 15.80 3.26
CA LYS A 131 3.23 16.23 4.45
C LYS A 131 1.99 17.06 4.13
N ASP A 132 1.98 17.72 2.96
CA ASP A 132 0.88 18.59 2.54
C ASP A 132 0.65 18.45 1.03
N LEU A 133 -0.24 17.53 0.63
CA LEU A 133 -0.55 17.30 -0.79
C LEU A 133 -1.96 17.75 -1.16
N GLY A 134 -2.04 18.41 -2.32
CA GLY A 134 -3.30 18.76 -2.95
C GLY A 134 -4.10 19.80 -2.15
N GLN A 135 -5.34 19.42 -1.81
CA GLN A 135 -6.30 20.26 -1.09
C GLN A 135 -6.55 19.76 0.34
N TRP A 136 -5.67 18.90 0.85
CA TRP A 136 -5.82 18.34 2.19
C TRP A 136 -5.77 19.45 3.25
N ASN A 137 -6.70 19.39 4.21
CA ASN A 137 -6.75 20.30 5.35
C ASN A 137 -6.67 19.51 6.65
N GLU A 138 -5.57 19.66 7.40
CA GLU A 138 -5.35 18.99 8.68
C GLU A 138 -6.38 19.36 9.77
N GLU A 139 -7.06 20.50 9.64
CA GLU A 139 -8.09 20.93 10.60
C GLU A 139 -9.45 20.28 10.31
N LEU A 140 -9.64 19.70 9.12
CA LEU A 140 -10.91 19.11 8.69
C LEU A 140 -11.01 17.65 9.13
N MET A 141 -11.60 17.44 10.30
CA MET A 141 -11.80 16.13 10.93
C MET A 141 -13.28 15.78 11.13
N SER A 142 -14.21 16.59 10.62
CA SER A 142 -15.65 16.42 10.80
C SER A 142 -16.30 15.63 9.65
N GLU A 143 -17.08 14.60 9.99
CA GLU A 143 -17.85 13.83 9.00
C GLU A 143 -18.86 14.69 8.23
N GLU A 144 -19.46 15.68 8.89
CA GLU A 144 -20.42 16.61 8.27
C GLU A 144 -19.76 17.47 7.17
N GLU A 145 -18.45 17.67 7.26
CA GLU A 145 -17.63 18.45 6.32
C GLU A 145 -16.98 17.56 5.23
N GLY A 146 -17.33 16.28 5.19
CA GLY A 146 -16.87 15.34 4.16
C GLY A 146 -15.60 14.56 4.53
N TYR A 147 -15.17 14.60 5.79
CA TYR A 147 -14.14 13.72 6.32
C TYR A 147 -14.69 12.30 6.49
N ARG A 148 -13.94 11.27 6.11
CA ARG A 148 -14.34 9.87 6.34
C ARG A 148 -13.13 9.04 6.72
N THR A 149 -13.29 8.13 7.67
CA THR A 149 -12.24 7.17 8.05
C THR A 149 -12.69 5.73 7.88
N PHE A 150 -11.74 4.88 7.51
CA PHE A 150 -11.93 3.47 7.27
C PHE A 150 -10.83 2.70 7.96
N ARG A 151 -11.23 1.86 8.91
CA ARG A 151 -10.29 1.06 9.67
C ARG A 151 -9.71 -0.05 8.79
N ILE A 152 -8.39 -0.06 8.66
CA ILE A 152 -7.63 -1.13 8.01
C ILE A 152 -7.51 -2.34 8.95
#